data_AF-A0A4P5XI44-F1
#
_entry.id   AF-A0A4P5XI44-F1
#
_cell.length_a   1.000
_cell.length_b   1.000
_cell.length_c   1.000
_cell.angle_alpha   90.00
_cell.angle_beta   90.00
_cell.angle_gamma   90.00
#
_symmetry.space_group_name_H-M   'P 1'
#
loop_
_entity.id
_entity.type
_entity.pdbx_description
1 polymer ?
#
loop_
_entity_poly.entity_id
_entity_poly.type
_entity_poly.pdbx_seq_one_letter_code
_entity_poly.pdbx_strand_id
1 'polypeptide(L)'
;MAQNVNKKIGFASGLLAVAMVAGLAHGQARTQGPDVIVGDLSDWATYTPFDADGAGPNPAIHAFAIGTTSCNIGTALLDWYTTGTANAQNPANFHPVIGQNLYRYRSVTLRDAVTGVPISTTPVGQFEQVGQSWLKHGFTALAQSLCHPCVTIDSTGATLDPTCSDPYTASLNGSQSRLGPRYQVNAFTGIYPYPVTGVPTVPSTATGGSIFRRLQVLRTDLDPALNSGAIYFGEGQYITQDDHPAETNIGTVAAPIWVKNAWNNVSWRRANYAYNATTGGTFTWNGSTQRLQSALFAWKSVQPTVQIVNVDVPSAPLPGTNVPAEGRFQIAYNVTDLGNGKWYYEYMVYNMFSDRSASSFAINIAGDGACVDVNNIGFKDVAYHSGEPYSGTDWASSKSNTQVKWETTETFAQNANANALRWGTSYTYRFVSDRAPVAGTATIGLFKPATALSTVTSVNANIMVPQGGNCGCDIDFNNNAVFPEDQDVVDFFDVLAGSACVACDSIDFNRNGVFPEDQDVIDFFDVLAGGTCPY
;
A
#
# COMPACT_ATOMS: atom_id res chain seq x y z
N MET A 1 67.98 4.68 -28.60
CA MET A 1 68.16 6.06 -28.09
C MET A 1 66.83 6.54 -27.53
N ALA A 2 66.88 7.21 -26.38
CA ALA A 2 65.79 7.79 -25.61
C ALA A 2 64.87 6.83 -24.83
N GLN A 3 65.27 6.60 -23.57
CA GLN A 3 64.40 6.22 -22.45
C GLN A 3 63.41 7.35 -22.15
N ASN A 4 62.19 7.03 -21.71
CA ASN A 4 61.39 7.98 -20.94
C ASN A 4 60.72 7.31 -19.73
N VAL A 5 60.79 8.05 -18.63
CA VAL A 5 60.66 7.67 -17.23
C VAL A 5 59.20 7.70 -16.78
N ASN A 6 58.85 6.72 -15.94
CA ASN A 6 57.62 6.67 -15.14
C ASN A 6 57.40 7.96 -14.33
N LYS A 7 56.17 8.51 -14.34
CA LYS A 7 55.69 9.36 -13.24
C LYS A 7 54.23 9.06 -12.88
N LYS A 8 54.10 8.75 -11.59
CA LYS A 8 52.90 8.51 -10.78
C LYS A 8 51.88 9.66 -10.91
N ILE A 9 50.59 9.34 -10.95
CA ILE A 9 49.51 10.30 -10.71
C ILE A 9 48.87 9.94 -9.36
N GLY A 10 49.02 10.84 -8.40
CA GLY A 10 48.36 10.82 -7.10
C GLY A 10 47.11 11.70 -7.09
N PHE A 11 46.17 11.33 -6.24
CA PHE A 11 44.94 12.05 -5.90
C PHE A 11 45.20 13.48 -5.37
N ALA A 12 44.33 14.42 -5.71
CA ALA A 12 43.35 15.03 -4.78
C ALA A 12 42.95 16.48 -5.14
N SER A 13 41.67 16.77 -4.87
CA SER A 13 41.11 18.05 -4.39
C SER A 13 40.51 19.06 -5.39
N GLY A 14 39.16 19.06 -5.42
CA GLY A 14 38.40 20.25 -5.03
C GLY A 14 38.01 21.25 -6.13
N LEU A 15 36.79 21.15 -6.64
CA LEU A 15 36.00 22.32 -6.99
C LEU A 15 34.53 22.08 -6.63
N LEU A 16 34.10 22.71 -5.54
CA LEU A 16 32.71 22.77 -5.09
C LEU A 16 32.00 23.83 -5.95
N ALA A 17 31.26 23.42 -6.98
CA ALA A 17 30.39 24.31 -7.74
C ALA A 17 29.06 24.47 -6.99
N VAL A 18 28.94 25.53 -6.20
CA VAL A 18 27.65 25.99 -5.67
C VAL A 18 26.87 26.60 -6.83
N ALA A 19 25.97 25.81 -7.43
CA ALA A 19 24.99 26.32 -8.37
C ALA A 19 23.87 27.02 -7.58
N MET A 20 23.92 28.36 -7.53
CA MET A 20 22.76 29.16 -7.15
C MET A 20 21.70 28.99 -8.24
N VAL A 21 20.65 28.21 -7.97
CA VAL A 21 19.47 28.17 -8.85
C VAL A 21 18.60 29.38 -8.51
N ALA A 22 18.74 30.44 -9.31
CA ALA A 22 17.77 31.52 -9.37
C ALA A 22 16.42 30.94 -9.81
N GLY A 23 15.36 31.28 -9.07
CA GLY A 23 14.00 30.79 -9.29
C GLY A 23 13.47 31.14 -10.67
N LEU A 24 13.47 30.16 -11.57
CA LEU A 24 12.56 30.15 -12.71
C LEU A 24 11.22 29.63 -12.21
N ALA A 25 10.26 30.53 -12.06
CA ALA A 25 8.84 30.19 -11.96
C ALA A 25 8.45 29.48 -13.25
N HIS A 26 8.59 28.16 -13.26
CA HIS A 26 8.03 27.31 -14.28
C HIS A 26 6.52 27.41 -14.12
N GLY A 27 5.84 28.13 -15.02
CA GLY A 27 4.42 27.95 -15.23
C GLY A 27 4.21 26.48 -15.58
N GLN A 28 3.82 25.68 -14.58
CA GLN A 28 3.48 24.27 -14.79
C GLN A 28 2.31 24.25 -15.77
N ALA A 29 2.50 23.62 -16.93
CA ALA A 29 1.42 23.41 -17.87
C ALA A 29 0.33 22.59 -17.15
N ARG A 30 -0.86 23.17 -17.03
CA ARG A 30 -1.98 22.52 -16.35
C ARG A 30 -2.47 21.33 -17.18
N THR A 31 -2.88 20.28 -16.49
CA THR A 31 -3.52 19.11 -17.10
C THR A 31 -4.81 19.55 -17.79
N GLN A 32 -5.03 19.07 -19.01
CA GLN A 32 -6.25 19.37 -19.75
C GLN A 32 -7.45 18.79 -18.97
N GLY A 33 -8.64 19.36 -19.11
CA GLY A 33 -9.86 18.85 -18.44
C GLY A 33 -9.90 19.13 -16.92
N PRO A 34 -10.88 18.57 -16.20
CA PRO A 34 -10.99 18.68 -14.74
C PRO A 34 -9.89 17.85 -14.05
N ASP A 35 -9.30 18.34 -12.95
CA ASP A 35 -8.25 17.61 -12.19
C ASP A 35 -8.40 17.87 -10.69
N VAL A 36 -8.95 16.90 -9.95
CA VAL A 36 -9.17 17.03 -8.52
C VAL A 36 -8.02 16.44 -7.73
N ILE A 37 -7.44 17.27 -6.86
CA ILE A 37 -6.41 16.81 -5.93
C ILE A 37 -6.79 17.13 -4.50
N VAL A 38 -6.18 16.43 -3.55
CA VAL A 38 -6.21 16.81 -2.14
C VAL A 38 -5.12 17.85 -1.88
N GLY A 39 -5.52 19.12 -1.84
CA GLY A 39 -4.62 20.26 -1.61
C GLY A 39 -4.14 20.40 -0.17
N ASP A 40 -5.00 20.12 0.81
CA ASP A 40 -4.60 20.09 2.23
C ASP A 40 -5.45 19.13 3.05
N LEU A 41 -4.86 18.62 4.13
CA LEU A 41 -5.55 17.90 5.20
C LEU A 41 -5.54 18.84 6.40
N SER A 42 -6.64 19.57 6.62
CA SER A 42 -6.63 20.85 7.32
C SER A 42 -6.73 20.74 8.84
N ASP A 43 -7.61 19.86 9.32
CA ASP A 43 -8.00 19.75 10.73
C ASP A 43 -8.47 18.34 11.07
N TRP A 44 -8.65 18.08 12.37
CA TRP A 44 -9.17 16.83 12.92
C TRP A 44 -10.44 17.09 13.74
N ALA A 45 -11.37 16.15 13.69
CA ALA A 45 -12.47 16.05 14.64
C ALA A 45 -12.37 14.70 15.37
N THR A 46 -12.54 14.73 16.69
CA THR A 46 -12.66 13.54 17.53
C THR A 46 -14.10 13.40 17.97
N TYR A 47 -14.61 12.17 17.95
CA TYR A 47 -15.96 11.83 18.39
C TYR A 47 -15.91 10.91 19.60
N THR A 48 -17.02 10.88 20.35
CA THR A 48 -17.13 9.99 21.51
C THR A 48 -16.88 8.54 21.08
N PRO A 49 -15.87 7.87 21.65
CA PRO A 49 -15.56 6.49 21.31
C PRO A 49 -16.69 5.56 21.76
N PHE A 50 -16.75 4.36 21.18
CA PHE A 50 -17.80 3.40 21.48
C PHE A 50 -17.22 2.01 21.74
N ASP A 51 -17.79 1.32 22.73
CA ASP A 51 -17.50 -0.08 23.01
C ASP A 51 -18.55 -0.96 22.33
N ALA A 52 -18.18 -1.62 21.24
CA ALA A 52 -19.07 -2.53 20.52
C ALA A 52 -19.28 -3.86 21.27
N ASP A 53 -18.35 -4.24 22.16
CA ASP A 53 -18.30 -5.57 22.76
C ASP A 53 -18.82 -5.59 24.22
N GLY A 54 -19.07 -4.42 24.81
CA GLY A 54 -19.57 -4.27 26.18
C GLY A 54 -18.65 -4.87 27.25
N ALA A 55 -17.37 -5.10 26.93
CA ALA A 55 -16.46 -5.93 27.69
C ALA A 55 -15.63 -5.17 28.76
N GLY A 56 -15.82 -3.86 28.94
CA GLY A 56 -15.17 -3.15 30.03
C GLY A 56 -15.28 -1.62 30.01
N PRO A 57 -14.54 -0.91 30.88
CA PRO A 57 -14.58 0.55 30.98
C PRO A 57 -13.89 1.28 29.81
N ASN A 58 -13.28 0.56 28.87
CA ASN A 58 -12.46 1.12 27.79
C ASN A 58 -13.10 0.85 26.43
N PRO A 59 -13.51 1.87 25.68
CA PRO A 59 -14.19 1.70 24.40
C PRO A 59 -13.29 1.07 23.34
N ALA A 60 -13.80 0.06 22.64
CA ALA A 60 -13.05 -0.70 21.63
C ALA A 60 -12.70 0.10 20.37
N ILE A 61 -13.56 1.04 19.97
CA ILE A 61 -13.44 1.79 18.72
C ILE A 61 -13.43 3.29 18.98
N HIS A 62 -12.43 3.97 18.41
CA HIS A 62 -12.34 5.42 18.34
C HIS A 62 -12.77 5.91 16.97
N ALA A 63 -13.40 7.08 16.94
CA ALA A 63 -13.85 7.68 15.69
C ALA A 63 -13.32 9.10 15.52
N PHE A 64 -12.89 9.37 14.29
CA PHE A 64 -12.34 10.64 13.89
C PHE A 64 -12.94 11.11 12.57
N ALA A 65 -12.58 12.32 12.17
CA ALA A 65 -12.68 12.79 10.80
C ALA A 65 -11.52 13.74 10.50
N ILE A 66 -11.16 13.81 9.23
CA ILE A 66 -10.11 14.64 8.64
C ILE A 66 -10.77 15.69 7.76
N GLY A 67 -10.45 16.96 8.00
CA GLY A 67 -10.82 18.02 7.07
C GLY A 67 -9.95 17.96 5.82
N THR A 68 -10.54 18.28 4.68
CA THR A 68 -9.88 18.22 3.38
C THR A 68 -10.13 19.51 2.63
N THR A 69 -9.11 20.01 1.94
CA THR A 69 -9.30 21.06 0.94
C THR A 69 -8.93 20.48 -0.42
N SER A 70 -9.90 20.43 -1.33
CA SER A 70 -9.66 20.02 -2.71
C SER A 70 -9.12 21.17 -3.54
N CYS A 71 -8.46 20.86 -4.64
CA CYS A 71 -8.09 21.86 -5.64
C CYS A 71 -8.36 21.35 -7.04
N ASN A 72 -8.84 22.25 -7.91
CA ASN A 72 -8.89 22.00 -9.33
C ASN A 72 -7.59 22.48 -10.00
N ILE A 73 -6.66 21.57 -10.27
CA ILE A 73 -5.40 21.93 -10.94
C ILE A 73 -5.48 21.82 -12.47
N GLY A 74 -6.62 21.41 -13.02
CA GLY A 74 -6.85 21.17 -14.44
C GLY A 74 -7.47 22.37 -15.17
N THR A 75 -7.58 22.32 -16.49
CA THR A 75 -8.05 23.46 -17.30
C THR A 75 -9.58 23.60 -17.44
N ALA A 76 -10.39 22.67 -16.91
CA ALA A 76 -11.86 22.70 -17.02
C ALA A 76 -12.56 22.66 -15.65
N LEU A 77 -13.85 23.00 -15.62
CA LEU A 77 -14.69 22.97 -14.42
C LEU A 77 -14.76 21.55 -13.84
N LEU A 78 -14.66 21.42 -12.53
CA LEU A 78 -14.98 20.20 -11.80
C LEU A 78 -16.44 20.24 -11.33
N ASP A 79 -17.15 19.13 -11.45
CA ASP A 79 -18.56 19.02 -11.10
C ASP A 79 -18.78 18.88 -9.58
N TRP A 80 -19.77 19.61 -9.07
CA TRP A 80 -20.14 19.65 -7.65
C TRP A 80 -21.66 19.72 -7.43
N TYR A 81 -22.43 19.16 -8.36
CA TYR A 81 -23.88 19.20 -8.38
C TYR A 81 -24.51 18.47 -7.19
N THR A 82 -25.61 19.03 -6.70
CA THR A 82 -26.42 18.47 -5.62
C THR A 82 -27.87 18.42 -6.03
N THR A 83 -28.73 17.83 -5.19
CA THR A 83 -30.19 17.89 -5.38
C THR A 83 -30.71 19.32 -5.59
N GLY A 84 -30.05 20.34 -5.03
CA GLY A 84 -30.47 21.75 -5.19
C GLY A 84 -30.00 22.42 -6.48
N THR A 85 -28.95 21.91 -7.11
CA THR A 85 -28.34 22.47 -8.34
C THR A 85 -28.46 21.55 -9.56
N ALA A 86 -28.96 20.33 -9.35
CA ALA A 86 -29.07 19.31 -10.38
C ALA A 86 -30.20 19.58 -11.38
N ASN A 87 -29.99 19.11 -12.61
CA ASN A 87 -30.98 19.09 -13.68
C ASN A 87 -30.83 17.81 -14.52
N ALA A 88 -31.56 17.71 -15.65
CA ALA A 88 -31.54 16.51 -16.49
C ALA A 88 -30.18 16.23 -17.15
N GLN A 89 -29.35 17.25 -17.35
CA GLN A 89 -28.02 17.15 -17.93
C GLN A 89 -26.95 16.95 -16.84
N ASN A 90 -27.16 17.56 -15.68
CA ASN A 90 -26.22 17.59 -14.56
C ASN A 90 -26.90 16.98 -13.32
N PRO A 91 -27.03 15.65 -13.22
CA PRO A 91 -27.68 14.98 -12.10
C PRO A 91 -26.92 15.16 -10.78
N ALA A 92 -27.63 14.94 -9.67
CA ALA A 92 -27.13 15.19 -8.33
C ALA A 92 -26.00 14.25 -7.87
N ASN A 93 -25.68 13.19 -8.62
CA ASN A 93 -24.52 12.33 -8.37
C ASN A 93 -23.22 12.83 -9.04
N PHE A 94 -23.25 13.97 -9.72
CA PHE A 94 -22.04 14.58 -10.29
C PHE A 94 -21.39 15.50 -9.25
N HIS A 95 -20.77 14.87 -8.27
CA HIS A 95 -19.92 15.52 -7.28
C HIS A 95 -18.86 14.53 -6.78
N PRO A 96 -17.78 14.98 -6.13
CA PRO A 96 -16.81 14.04 -5.60
C PRO A 96 -17.29 13.34 -4.33
N VAL A 97 -16.81 12.11 -4.16
CA VAL A 97 -16.85 11.38 -2.91
C VAL A 97 -15.46 11.34 -2.28
N ILE A 98 -15.39 11.49 -0.96
CA ILE A 98 -14.13 11.76 -0.24
C ILE A 98 -13.89 10.69 0.81
N GLY A 99 -12.88 9.85 0.59
CA GLY A 99 -12.44 8.82 1.53
C GLY A 99 -11.35 9.33 2.48
N GLN A 100 -11.33 8.78 3.69
CA GLN A 100 -10.32 9.08 4.71
C GLN A 100 -9.76 7.78 5.26
N ASN A 101 -8.44 7.73 5.43
CA ASN A 101 -7.73 6.57 5.99
C ASN A 101 -6.73 7.01 7.07
N LEU A 102 -6.41 6.10 7.99
CA LEU A 102 -5.36 6.27 8.98
C LEU A 102 -4.35 5.12 8.87
N TYR A 103 -3.07 5.48 8.90
CA TYR A 103 -1.96 4.54 8.86
C TYR A 103 -1.08 4.68 10.10
N ARG A 104 -0.43 3.59 10.49
CA ARG A 104 0.52 3.53 11.59
C ARG A 104 1.83 2.91 11.11
N TYR A 105 2.93 3.57 11.44
CA TYR A 105 4.26 2.98 11.47
C TYR A 105 4.65 2.66 12.91
N ARG A 106 5.22 1.48 13.17
CA ARG A 106 5.80 1.16 14.48
C ARG A 106 7.06 0.31 14.34
N SER A 107 7.94 0.41 15.32
CA SER A 107 9.10 -0.47 15.46
C SER A 107 8.71 -1.73 16.22
N VAL A 108 9.10 -2.90 15.74
CA VAL A 108 8.73 -4.20 16.31
C VAL A 108 9.95 -5.09 16.46
N THR A 109 10.10 -5.71 17.63
CA THR A 109 11.04 -6.82 17.82
C THR A 109 10.35 -8.10 17.36
N LEU A 110 10.84 -8.67 16.25
CA LEU A 110 10.36 -9.96 15.76
C LEU A 110 10.75 -11.06 16.75
N ARG A 111 9.81 -11.96 17.03
CA ARG A 111 10.02 -13.14 17.87
C ARG A 111 9.69 -14.38 17.07
N ASP A 112 10.45 -15.44 17.31
CA ASP A 112 10.20 -16.75 16.75
C ASP A 112 8.84 -17.26 17.25
N ALA A 113 7.99 -17.69 16.31
CA ALA A 113 6.61 -18.04 16.63
C ALA A 113 6.48 -19.27 17.55
N VAL A 114 7.52 -20.12 17.61
CA VAL A 114 7.53 -21.35 18.42
C VAL A 114 8.14 -21.09 19.79
N THR A 115 9.31 -20.46 19.83
CA THR A 115 10.12 -20.30 21.06
C THR A 115 9.86 -18.98 21.78
N GLY A 116 9.28 -17.98 21.11
CA GLY A 116 9.06 -16.64 21.64
C GLY A 116 10.34 -15.80 21.81
N VAL A 117 11.50 -16.36 21.44
CA VAL A 117 12.79 -15.69 21.51
C VAL A 117 12.92 -14.66 20.38
N PRO A 118 13.54 -13.49 20.60
CA PRO A 118 13.78 -12.52 19.53
C PRO A 118 14.57 -13.13 18.37
N ILE A 119 14.09 -12.94 17.13
CA ILE A 119 14.78 -13.43 15.90
C ILE A 119 16.02 -12.59 15.60
N SER A 120 15.96 -11.31 15.93
CA SER A 120 17.06 -10.36 15.76
C SER A 120 17.10 -9.37 16.92
N THR A 121 18.28 -8.86 17.20
CA THR A 121 18.49 -7.72 18.10
C THR A 121 18.07 -6.40 17.45
N THR A 122 17.99 -6.36 16.12
CA THR A 122 17.57 -5.19 15.35
C THR A 122 16.05 -5.19 15.19
N PRO A 123 15.34 -4.16 15.69
CA PRO A 123 13.90 -4.01 15.42
C PRO A 123 13.64 -3.75 13.94
N VAL A 124 12.47 -4.20 13.45
CA VAL A 124 11.98 -3.90 12.11
C VAL A 124 10.85 -2.88 12.16
N GLY A 125 10.70 -2.09 11.10
CA GLY A 125 9.52 -1.24 10.91
C GLY A 125 8.34 -2.06 10.39
N GLN A 126 7.14 -1.81 10.92
CA GLN A 126 5.87 -2.30 10.40
C GLN A 126 4.97 -1.11 10.03
N PHE A 127 4.38 -1.14 8.84
CA PHE A 127 3.49 -0.08 8.34
C PHE A 127 2.13 -0.67 7.95
N GLU A 128 1.05 -0.16 8.55
CA GLU A 128 -0.28 -0.78 8.46
C GLU A 128 -1.36 0.30 8.30
N GLN A 129 -2.38 0.02 7.47
CA GLN A 129 -3.64 0.76 7.54
C GLN A 129 -4.41 0.30 8.79
N VAL A 130 -4.74 1.24 9.67
CA VAL A 130 -5.40 0.97 10.95
C VAL A 130 -6.82 1.54 11.03
N GLY A 131 -7.21 2.34 10.03
CA GLY A 131 -8.56 2.88 9.96
C GLY A 131 -8.98 3.29 8.56
N GLN A 132 -10.29 3.25 8.35
CA GLN A 132 -10.97 3.78 7.17
C GLN A 132 -12.28 4.47 7.59
N SER A 133 -12.78 5.38 6.75
CA SER A 133 -14.12 5.96 6.84
C SER A 133 -15.02 5.51 5.70
N TRP A 134 -16.32 5.72 5.86
CA TRP A 134 -17.21 5.93 4.70
C TRP A 134 -16.85 7.21 3.96
N LEU A 135 -17.47 7.43 2.81
CA LEU A 135 -17.15 8.53 1.91
C LEU A 135 -18.04 9.74 2.16
N LYS A 136 -17.44 10.93 2.29
CA LYS A 136 -18.22 12.16 2.32
C LYS A 136 -18.61 12.57 0.90
N HIS A 137 -19.90 12.81 0.68
CA HIS A 137 -20.44 13.37 -0.55
C HIS A 137 -20.22 14.90 -0.63
N GLY A 138 -19.67 15.37 -1.75
CA GLY A 138 -19.71 16.76 -2.22
C GLY A 138 -21.09 17.40 -2.05
N PHE A 139 -21.14 18.70 -1.72
CA PHE A 139 -22.43 19.38 -1.65
C PHE A 139 -22.41 20.87 -2.02
N THR A 140 -21.26 21.52 -1.99
CA THR A 140 -21.08 22.86 -2.54
C THR A 140 -19.60 23.10 -2.69
N ALA A 141 -19.17 23.59 -3.85
CA ALA A 141 -17.81 24.04 -4.05
C ALA A 141 -17.72 25.49 -3.59
N LEU A 142 -16.89 25.75 -2.58
CA LEU A 142 -16.41 27.09 -2.29
C LEU A 142 -15.22 27.42 -3.21
N ALA A 143 -14.88 28.71 -3.25
CA ALA A 143 -13.78 29.21 -4.07
C ALA A 143 -12.72 29.89 -3.18
N GLN A 144 -11.69 29.14 -2.83
CA GLN A 144 -10.48 29.63 -2.17
C GLN A 144 -9.27 29.52 -3.08
N SER A 145 -8.13 30.04 -2.63
CA SER A 145 -6.87 30.12 -3.40
C SER A 145 -5.73 29.29 -2.81
N LEU A 146 -6.03 28.11 -2.25
CA LEU A 146 -5.02 27.29 -1.55
C LEU A 146 -3.92 26.78 -2.49
N CYS A 147 -4.30 26.29 -3.68
CA CYS A 147 -3.34 25.72 -4.62
C CYS A 147 -2.83 26.75 -5.64
N HIS A 148 -3.72 27.60 -6.13
CA HIS A 148 -3.40 28.71 -7.02
C HIS A 148 -4.34 29.89 -6.72
N PRO A 149 -4.02 31.12 -7.15
CA PRO A 149 -4.98 32.22 -7.11
C PRO A 149 -6.24 31.83 -7.88
N CYS A 150 -7.38 31.85 -7.21
CA CYS A 150 -8.68 31.56 -7.81
C CYS A 150 -9.16 32.78 -8.62
N VAL A 151 -9.32 32.60 -9.94
CA VAL A 151 -9.57 33.71 -10.88
C VAL A 151 -11.05 33.84 -11.22
N THR A 152 -11.74 32.73 -11.41
CA THR A 152 -13.16 32.66 -11.75
C THR A 152 -13.89 31.90 -10.66
N ILE A 153 -15.14 32.28 -10.40
CA ILE A 153 -15.95 31.67 -9.34
C ILE A 153 -17.35 31.45 -9.88
N ASP A 154 -17.78 30.20 -9.89
CA ASP A 154 -19.19 29.84 -9.95
C ASP A 154 -19.90 30.31 -8.68
N SER A 155 -20.80 31.28 -8.82
CA SER A 155 -21.61 31.81 -7.72
C SER A 155 -22.62 30.82 -7.14
N THR A 156 -22.89 29.69 -7.81
CA THR A 156 -23.86 28.69 -7.37
C THR A 156 -23.24 27.59 -6.51
N GLY A 157 -21.91 27.45 -6.55
CA GLY A 157 -21.18 26.35 -5.91
C GLY A 157 -21.49 24.97 -6.49
N ALA A 158 -22.02 24.93 -7.73
CA ALA A 158 -22.30 23.70 -8.47
C ALA A 158 -21.07 23.16 -9.20
N THR A 159 -20.03 23.97 -9.35
CA THR A 159 -18.75 23.60 -9.95
C THR A 159 -17.58 24.20 -9.18
N LEU A 160 -16.42 23.53 -9.22
CA LEU A 160 -15.16 24.07 -8.75
C LEU A 160 -14.33 24.53 -9.95
N ASP A 161 -14.18 25.85 -10.08
CA ASP A 161 -13.42 26.48 -11.15
C ASP A 161 -11.94 26.05 -11.20
N PRO A 162 -11.34 26.03 -12.39
CA PRO A 162 -9.89 25.90 -12.53
C PRO A 162 -9.16 26.88 -11.60
N THR A 163 -8.10 26.43 -10.94
CA THR A 163 -7.23 27.14 -9.97
C THR A 163 -7.81 27.28 -8.57
N CYS A 164 -9.12 27.11 -8.42
CA CYS A 164 -9.79 27.30 -7.15
C CYS A 164 -9.69 26.05 -6.27
N SER A 165 -9.94 26.26 -4.98
CA SER A 165 -9.91 25.22 -3.96
C SER A 165 -11.14 25.26 -3.07
N ASP A 166 -11.69 24.10 -2.73
CA ASP A 166 -12.87 23.96 -1.87
C ASP A 166 -12.51 23.28 -0.53
N PRO A 167 -12.68 23.95 0.62
CA PRO A 167 -12.43 23.38 1.93
C PRO A 167 -13.67 22.74 2.57
N TYR A 168 -13.46 21.57 3.16
CA TYR A 168 -14.37 20.95 4.11
C TYR A 168 -13.66 20.71 5.44
N THR A 169 -14.24 21.25 6.51
CA THR A 169 -13.76 20.97 7.87
C THR A 169 -13.92 19.50 8.22
N ALA A 170 -13.17 19.03 9.22
CA ALA A 170 -13.29 17.67 9.71
C ALA A 170 -14.72 17.35 10.17
N SER A 171 -15.42 18.31 10.79
CA SER A 171 -16.81 18.13 11.21
C SER A 171 -17.79 17.91 10.04
N LEU A 172 -17.58 18.59 8.91
CA LEU A 172 -18.36 18.38 7.69
C LEU A 172 -18.05 17.00 7.08
N ASN A 173 -16.78 16.62 7.05
CA ASN A 173 -16.30 15.33 6.54
C ASN A 173 -16.69 14.14 7.43
N GLY A 174 -16.98 14.37 8.71
CA GLY A 174 -17.53 13.37 9.63
C GLY A 174 -19.04 13.43 9.82
N SER A 175 -19.77 14.19 8.98
CA SER A 175 -21.22 14.35 9.11
C SER A 175 -21.96 13.15 8.53
N GLN A 176 -22.54 12.32 9.39
CA GLN A 176 -23.07 10.99 9.04
C GLN A 176 -24.21 11.00 8.01
N SER A 177 -24.98 12.09 7.95
CA SER A 177 -26.04 12.25 6.94
C SER A 177 -25.49 12.49 5.53
N ARG A 178 -24.20 12.84 5.41
CA ARG A 178 -23.48 13.06 4.14
C ARG A 178 -22.48 11.95 3.83
N LEU A 179 -22.42 10.91 4.67
CA LEU A 179 -21.53 9.78 4.49
C LEU A 179 -22.25 8.65 3.73
N GLY A 180 -21.65 8.21 2.63
CA GLY A 180 -22.08 7.08 1.81
C GLY A 180 -21.03 5.95 1.80
N PRO A 181 -21.44 4.71 1.53
CA PRO A 181 -20.57 3.55 1.61
C PRO A 181 -19.59 3.49 0.43
N ARG A 182 -18.46 2.81 0.63
CA ARG A 182 -17.46 2.57 -0.42
C ARG A 182 -17.93 1.54 -1.44
N TYR A 183 -18.70 0.53 -1.02
CA TYR A 183 -19.10 -0.57 -1.90
C TYR A 183 -19.98 -0.17 -3.10
N GLN A 184 -20.60 1.00 -3.06
CA GLN A 184 -21.48 1.49 -4.13
C GLN A 184 -20.74 2.28 -5.22
N VAL A 185 -19.46 2.58 -5.01
CA VAL A 185 -18.67 3.39 -5.93
C VAL A 185 -17.84 2.48 -6.83
N ASN A 186 -17.98 2.65 -8.14
CA ASN A 186 -17.00 2.15 -9.08
C ASN A 186 -15.85 3.16 -9.14
N ALA A 187 -14.78 2.90 -8.39
CA ALA A 187 -13.68 3.84 -8.27
C ALA A 187 -12.89 4.06 -9.57
N PHE A 188 -12.96 3.15 -10.54
CA PHE A 188 -12.30 3.39 -11.83
C PHE A 188 -13.03 4.45 -12.65
N THR A 189 -14.37 4.44 -12.62
CA THR A 189 -15.21 5.35 -13.40
C THR A 189 -15.65 6.59 -12.62
N GLY A 190 -15.56 6.55 -11.29
CA GLY A 190 -16.14 7.58 -10.40
C GLY A 190 -17.67 7.53 -10.28
N ILE A 191 -18.33 6.54 -10.90
CA ILE A 191 -19.80 6.43 -10.91
C ILE A 191 -20.30 5.78 -9.61
N TYR A 192 -21.36 6.35 -9.07
CA TYR A 192 -22.09 5.82 -7.91
C TYR A 192 -23.56 6.27 -7.91
N PRO A 193 -24.45 5.54 -7.21
CA PRO A 193 -25.85 5.94 -7.05
C PRO A 193 -26.00 7.10 -6.05
N TYR A 194 -26.88 8.06 -6.36
CA TYR A 194 -27.28 9.12 -5.45
C TYR A 194 -28.78 9.44 -5.62
N PRO A 195 -29.55 9.66 -4.53
CA PRO A 195 -29.16 9.55 -3.13
C PRO A 195 -28.73 8.12 -2.77
N VAL A 196 -27.89 7.98 -1.74
CA VAL A 196 -27.44 6.69 -1.25
C VAL A 196 -28.65 5.84 -0.85
N THR A 197 -28.76 4.63 -1.36
CA THR A 197 -29.87 3.70 -1.07
C THR A 197 -29.35 2.39 -0.46
N GLY A 198 -30.21 1.60 0.18
CA GLY A 198 -29.83 0.27 0.70
C GLY A 198 -28.80 0.29 1.83
N VAL A 199 -28.62 1.41 2.53
CA VAL A 199 -27.66 1.55 3.64
C VAL A 199 -28.37 1.53 4.99
N PRO A 200 -27.76 0.97 6.05
CA PRO A 200 -28.36 0.97 7.37
C PRO A 200 -28.53 2.39 7.90
N THR A 201 -29.61 2.62 8.64
CA THR A 201 -29.82 3.88 9.35
C THR A 201 -28.74 4.08 10.41
N VAL A 202 -28.41 5.35 10.69
CA VAL A 202 -27.48 5.65 11.78
C VAL A 202 -28.10 5.21 13.10
N PRO A 203 -27.45 4.34 13.89
CA PRO A 203 -27.98 3.89 15.16
C PRO A 203 -27.94 5.02 16.20
N SER A 204 -28.64 4.83 17.32
CA SER A 204 -28.55 5.76 18.46
C SER A 204 -27.11 5.91 18.96
N THR A 205 -26.79 7.05 19.58
CA THR A 205 -25.46 7.26 20.19
C THR A 205 -25.14 6.22 21.27
N ALA A 206 -26.15 5.76 22.03
CA ALA A 206 -26.02 4.70 23.03
C ALA A 206 -25.65 3.33 22.43
N THR A 207 -25.84 3.15 21.12
CA THR A 207 -25.58 1.89 20.40
C THR A 207 -24.58 2.11 19.26
N GLY A 208 -23.61 3.02 19.44
CA GLY A 208 -22.50 3.22 18.50
C GLY A 208 -22.75 4.28 17.43
N GLY A 209 -23.82 5.06 17.55
CA GLY A 209 -24.12 6.16 16.64
C GLY A 209 -23.03 7.23 16.58
N SER A 210 -22.19 7.40 17.60
CA SER A 210 -21.07 8.36 17.57
C SER A 210 -19.91 7.95 16.66
N ILE A 211 -19.72 6.66 16.40
CA ILE A 211 -18.63 6.16 15.56
C ILE A 211 -19.08 5.79 14.14
N PHE A 212 -20.39 5.59 13.95
CA PHE A 212 -20.96 5.02 12.74
C PHE A 212 -20.62 5.85 11.48
N ARG A 213 -20.21 5.21 10.39
CA ARG A 213 -19.73 5.77 9.11
C ARG A 213 -18.43 6.60 9.16
N ARG A 214 -18.01 7.08 10.33
CA ARG A 214 -16.81 7.92 10.49
C ARG A 214 -15.51 7.11 10.32
N LEU A 215 -14.35 7.78 10.37
CA LEU A 215 -13.05 7.11 10.37
C LEU A 215 -12.91 6.31 11.67
N GLN A 216 -13.05 4.98 11.60
CA GLN A 216 -12.97 4.09 12.76
C GLN A 216 -11.57 3.51 12.91
N VAL A 217 -11.08 3.46 14.15
CA VAL A 217 -9.77 2.91 14.52
C VAL A 217 -9.91 2.12 15.81
N LEU A 218 -9.28 0.95 15.88
CA LEU A 218 -9.28 0.14 17.09
C LEU A 218 -8.44 0.80 18.19
N ARG A 219 -8.89 0.73 19.44
CA ARG A 219 -8.11 1.20 20.61
C ARG A 219 -6.76 0.51 20.68
N THR A 220 -6.71 -0.78 20.39
CA THR A 220 -5.46 -1.56 20.39
C THR A 220 -4.46 -1.05 19.37
N ASP A 221 -4.89 -0.30 18.36
CA ASP A 221 -4.01 0.30 17.38
C ASP A 221 -3.46 1.68 17.78
N LEU A 222 -4.06 2.30 18.80
CA LEU A 222 -3.76 3.63 19.32
C LEU A 222 -3.08 3.61 20.70
N ASP A 223 -3.27 2.52 21.46
CA ASP A 223 -2.72 2.38 22.80
C ASP A 223 -1.18 2.40 22.76
N PRO A 224 -0.51 3.40 23.38
CA PRO A 224 0.95 3.50 23.36
C PRO A 224 1.63 2.36 24.13
N ALA A 225 0.94 1.65 25.03
CA ALA A 225 1.48 0.45 25.68
C ALA A 225 1.63 -0.72 24.69
N LEU A 226 0.79 -0.77 23.66
CA LEU A 226 0.84 -1.78 22.60
C LEU A 226 1.64 -1.31 21.37
N ASN A 227 1.79 0.01 21.21
CA ASN A 227 2.37 0.65 20.04
C ASN A 227 3.40 1.72 20.44
N SER A 228 4.35 1.34 21.30
CA SER A 228 5.38 2.26 21.78
C SER A 228 6.16 2.89 20.62
N GLY A 229 6.25 4.22 20.62
CA GLY A 229 6.95 4.99 19.58
C GLY A 229 6.24 5.02 18.21
N ALA A 230 4.97 4.62 18.12
CA ALA A 230 4.24 4.63 16.86
C ALA A 230 4.09 6.04 16.27
N ILE A 231 4.11 6.10 14.95
CA ILE A 231 3.92 7.31 14.14
C ILE A 231 2.66 7.11 13.30
N TYR A 232 1.82 8.14 13.21
CA TYR A 232 0.55 8.07 12.50
C TYR A 232 0.51 9.00 11.29
N PHE A 233 -0.27 8.63 10.29
CA PHE A 233 -0.47 9.39 9.06
C PHE A 233 -1.95 9.34 8.66
N GLY A 234 -2.52 10.50 8.38
CA GLY A 234 -3.84 10.61 7.78
C GLY A 234 -3.73 10.73 6.27
N GLU A 235 -4.68 10.14 5.56
CA GLU A 235 -4.79 10.19 4.10
C GLU A 235 -6.21 10.61 3.71
N GLY A 236 -6.31 11.46 2.69
CA GLY A 236 -7.56 11.80 2.04
C GLY A 236 -7.49 11.44 0.56
N GLN A 237 -8.62 11.00 0.00
CA GLN A 237 -8.73 10.69 -1.42
C GLN A 237 -10.07 11.21 -1.97
N TYR A 238 -10.02 11.83 -3.16
CA TYR A 238 -11.20 12.24 -3.90
C TYR A 238 -11.43 11.28 -5.08
N ILE A 239 -12.68 10.95 -5.35
CA ILE A 239 -13.11 10.24 -6.56
C ILE A 239 -14.26 11.06 -7.16
N THR A 240 -14.15 11.42 -8.44
CA THR A 240 -15.20 12.13 -9.17
C THR A 240 -15.26 11.66 -10.62
N GLN A 241 -16.44 11.67 -11.22
CA GLN A 241 -16.66 11.06 -12.53
C GLN A 241 -15.92 11.79 -13.68
N ASP A 242 -15.81 13.11 -13.59
CA ASP A 242 -15.25 14.03 -14.57
C ASP A 242 -13.72 14.19 -14.51
N ASP A 243 -13.08 13.66 -13.46
CA ASP A 243 -11.63 13.47 -13.31
C ASP A 243 -11.15 12.07 -13.75
N HIS A 244 -12.10 11.15 -13.88
CA HIS A 244 -11.91 9.74 -14.21
C HIS A 244 -12.19 9.46 -15.70
N PRO A 245 -11.63 8.37 -16.26
CA PRO A 245 -11.65 8.12 -17.70
C PRO A 245 -13.01 7.73 -18.29
N ALA A 246 -14.11 7.79 -17.53
CA ALA A 246 -15.43 7.31 -17.90
C ALA A 246 -16.50 8.43 -17.86
N GLU A 247 -16.33 9.46 -18.66
CA GLU A 247 -17.40 10.42 -18.95
C GLU A 247 -18.36 9.87 -20.03
N THR A 248 -19.36 9.07 -19.64
CA THR A 248 -20.47 8.69 -20.55
C THR A 248 -21.47 9.83 -20.83
N ASN A 249 -21.25 11.05 -20.32
CA ASN A 249 -22.20 12.16 -20.38
C ASN A 249 -21.77 13.34 -21.26
N ILE A 250 -21.09 13.05 -22.37
CA ILE A 250 -20.79 14.07 -23.38
C ILE A 250 -22.02 14.27 -24.28
N GLY A 251 -23.04 14.90 -23.69
CA GLY A 251 -24.19 15.47 -24.38
C GLY A 251 -24.03 16.95 -24.71
N THR A 252 -23.02 17.64 -24.17
CA THR A 252 -22.92 19.12 -24.27
C THR A 252 -21.51 19.70 -24.44
N VAL A 253 -20.42 18.93 -24.31
CA VAL A 253 -19.07 19.41 -24.67
C VAL A 253 -18.81 19.17 -26.16
N ALA A 254 -18.58 20.25 -26.91
CA ALA A 254 -18.40 20.26 -28.38
C ALA A 254 -17.15 19.49 -28.90
N ALA A 255 -16.40 18.84 -28.01
CA ALA A 255 -15.41 17.82 -28.34
C ALA A 255 -15.20 16.93 -27.09
N PRO A 256 -15.36 15.60 -27.18
CA PRO A 256 -15.06 14.73 -26.06
C PRO A 256 -13.55 14.68 -25.83
N ILE A 257 -13.06 15.49 -24.89
CA ILE A 257 -11.66 15.43 -24.47
C ILE A 257 -11.62 14.65 -23.16
N TRP A 258 -11.37 13.34 -23.32
CA TRP A 258 -11.12 12.43 -22.23
C TRP A 258 -9.74 12.72 -21.62
N VAL A 259 -9.70 13.47 -20.52
CA VAL A 259 -8.44 13.74 -19.81
C VAL A 259 -8.38 13.00 -18.49
N LYS A 260 -7.17 12.58 -18.15
CA LYS A 260 -6.86 11.48 -17.24
C LYS A 260 -6.13 12.03 -16.02
N ASN A 261 -6.88 12.45 -15.02
CA ASN A 261 -6.26 13.17 -13.91
C ASN A 261 -6.38 12.40 -12.58
N ALA A 262 -7.29 11.41 -12.47
CA ALA A 262 -7.50 10.48 -11.34
C ALA A 262 -6.28 9.76 -10.72
N TRP A 263 -5.08 9.88 -11.30
CA TRP A 263 -3.85 9.26 -10.82
C TRP A 263 -3.14 10.03 -9.70
N ASN A 264 -3.64 11.20 -9.32
CA ASN A 264 -3.01 12.11 -8.36
C ASN A 264 -3.97 12.54 -7.23
N ASN A 265 -5.14 11.90 -7.12
CA ASN A 265 -6.28 12.33 -6.30
C ASN A 265 -6.20 11.96 -4.81
N VAL A 266 -5.01 11.57 -4.34
CA VAL A 266 -4.75 11.14 -2.94
C VAL A 266 -3.61 11.96 -2.35
N SER A 267 -3.68 12.27 -1.06
CA SER A 267 -2.60 12.96 -0.34
C SER A 267 -2.55 12.51 1.12
N TRP A 268 -1.37 12.61 1.73
CA TRP A 268 -1.15 12.22 3.12
C TRP A 268 -0.54 13.35 3.94
N ARG A 269 -0.71 13.28 5.27
CA ARG A 269 -0.05 14.18 6.22
C ARG A 269 0.29 13.43 7.51
N ARG A 270 1.46 13.70 8.07
CA ARG A 270 1.87 13.13 9.36
C ARG A 270 0.99 13.70 10.48
N ALA A 271 0.61 12.85 11.43
CA ALA A 271 -0.19 13.23 12.57
C ALA A 271 0.51 12.84 13.89
N ASN A 272 0.37 13.70 14.88
CA ASN A 272 0.68 13.40 16.27
C ASN A 272 -0.60 12.92 16.96
N TYR A 273 -0.46 11.96 17.87
CA TYR A 273 -1.58 11.44 18.64
C TYR A 273 -1.35 11.62 20.14
N ALA A 274 -2.25 12.33 20.79
CA ALA A 274 -2.28 12.49 22.23
C ALA A 274 -3.28 11.47 22.81
N TYR A 275 -2.78 10.33 23.26
CA TYR A 275 -3.61 9.25 23.80
C TYR A 275 -4.37 9.69 25.07
N ASN A 276 -5.62 9.26 25.17
CA ASN A 276 -6.42 9.34 26.39
C ASN A 276 -7.29 8.09 26.49
N ALA A 277 -7.12 7.30 27.55
CA ALA A 277 -7.81 6.03 27.71
C ALA A 277 -9.35 6.15 27.80
N THR A 278 -9.87 7.30 28.25
CA THR A 278 -11.31 7.52 28.47
C THR A 278 -11.98 8.15 27.25
N THR A 279 -11.36 9.17 26.65
CA THR A 279 -11.95 9.93 25.54
C THR A 279 -11.47 9.46 24.17
N GLY A 280 -10.47 8.59 24.13
CA GLY A 280 -9.88 8.12 22.88
C GLY A 280 -8.81 9.00 22.27
N GLY A 281 -8.39 10.04 22.98
CA GLY A 281 -7.31 10.91 22.55
C GLY A 281 -7.66 11.82 21.37
N THR A 282 -6.68 12.62 20.96
CA THR A 282 -6.84 13.58 19.88
C THR A 282 -5.66 13.52 18.91
N PHE A 283 -5.98 13.64 17.62
CA PHE A 283 -4.97 13.83 16.59
C PHE A 283 -4.74 15.31 16.32
N THR A 284 -3.49 15.64 16.01
CA THR A 284 -3.08 16.96 15.50
C THR A 284 -2.12 16.78 14.35
N TRP A 285 -2.14 17.69 13.37
CA TRP A 285 -1.24 17.58 12.24
C TRP A 285 0.21 17.95 12.60
N ASN A 286 1.15 17.25 11.95
CA ASN A 286 2.58 17.53 12.02
C ASN A 286 3.12 17.73 10.59
N GLY A 287 3.83 18.83 10.35
CA GLY A 287 4.29 19.17 9.00
C GLY A 287 3.17 19.57 8.05
N SER A 288 3.44 19.62 6.75
CA SER A 288 2.49 19.96 5.68
C SER A 288 1.93 18.70 4.99
N THR A 289 0.77 18.84 4.35
CA THR A 289 0.26 17.80 3.44
C THR A 289 1.24 17.55 2.31
N GLN A 290 1.52 16.28 2.05
CA GLN A 290 2.25 15.80 0.90
C GLN A 290 1.23 15.51 -0.21
N ARG A 291 1.08 16.49 -1.10
CA ARG A 291 0.09 16.45 -2.18
C ARG A 291 0.42 15.36 -3.21
N LEU A 292 -0.60 14.79 -3.83
CA LEU A 292 -0.51 13.85 -4.96
C LEU A 292 0.22 12.53 -4.64
N GLN A 293 0.30 12.16 -3.36
CA GLN A 293 0.99 10.98 -2.88
C GLN A 293 0.08 10.17 -1.96
N SER A 294 0.05 8.85 -2.15
CA SER A 294 -0.62 7.95 -1.20
C SER A 294 0.20 7.82 0.09
N ALA A 295 -0.40 7.27 1.13
CA ALA A 295 0.27 7.02 2.40
C ALA A 295 1.43 6.00 2.31
N LEU A 296 1.57 5.27 1.21
CA LEU A 296 2.76 4.44 0.96
C LEU A 296 4.04 5.28 0.91
N PHE A 297 3.96 6.53 0.42
CA PHE A 297 5.07 7.49 0.47
C PHE A 297 5.36 7.96 1.91
N ALA A 298 4.37 7.89 2.80
CA ALA A 298 4.57 8.15 4.22
C ALA A 298 5.45 7.08 4.88
N TRP A 299 5.28 5.80 4.51
CA TRP A 299 6.18 4.74 4.94
C TRP A 299 7.63 5.03 4.52
N LYS A 300 7.82 5.40 3.24
CA LYS A 300 9.15 5.81 2.74
C LYS A 300 9.73 7.03 3.47
N SER A 301 8.89 7.95 3.94
CA SER A 301 9.34 9.13 4.67
C SER A 301 9.97 8.80 6.03
N VAL A 302 9.56 7.71 6.68
CA VAL A 302 10.14 7.23 7.95
C VAL A 302 11.12 6.08 7.79
N GLN A 303 11.07 5.39 6.66
CA GLN A 303 11.97 4.30 6.30
C GLN A 303 12.45 4.47 4.84
N PRO A 304 13.54 5.24 4.60
CA PRO A 304 13.97 5.64 3.25
C PRO A 304 14.32 4.50 2.28
N THR A 305 14.58 3.30 2.81
CA THR A 305 14.87 2.09 2.04
C THR A 305 13.65 1.53 1.31
N VAL A 306 12.43 1.94 1.70
CA VAL A 306 11.18 1.54 1.05
C VAL A 306 11.19 1.92 -0.43
N GLN A 307 10.88 0.94 -1.26
CA GLN A 307 10.62 1.12 -2.68
C GLN A 307 9.12 1.12 -2.94
N ILE A 308 8.69 1.87 -3.96
CA ILE A 308 7.28 1.99 -4.33
C ILE A 308 7.18 1.80 -5.84
N VAL A 309 6.29 0.91 -6.28
CA VAL A 309 6.01 0.65 -7.70
C VAL A 309 4.52 0.81 -7.98
N ASN A 310 4.21 1.46 -9.09
CA ASN A 310 2.84 1.53 -9.60
C ASN A 310 2.55 0.28 -10.44
N VAL A 311 1.35 -0.28 -10.29
CA VAL A 311 0.90 -1.47 -11.03
C VAL A 311 -0.46 -1.15 -11.62
N ASP A 312 -0.50 -0.87 -12.92
CA ASP A 312 -1.72 -0.55 -13.64
C ASP A 312 -2.39 -1.82 -14.17
N VAL A 313 -3.72 -1.90 -14.06
CA VAL A 313 -4.50 -2.99 -14.65
C VAL A 313 -4.67 -2.70 -16.13
N PRO A 314 -4.06 -3.46 -17.06
CA PRO A 314 -4.11 -3.13 -18.47
C PRO A 314 -5.54 -3.24 -19.01
N SER A 315 -5.89 -2.34 -19.92
CA SER A 315 -7.16 -2.36 -20.66
C SER A 315 -6.97 -1.99 -22.12
N ALA A 316 -7.89 -2.45 -22.98
CA ALA A 316 -8.10 -1.85 -24.28
C ALA A 316 -8.38 -0.34 -24.11
N PRO A 317 -7.89 0.50 -25.03
CA PRO A 317 -8.22 1.91 -25.01
C PRO A 317 -9.74 2.11 -25.05
N LEU A 318 -10.28 2.91 -24.11
CA LEU A 318 -11.66 3.38 -24.22
C LEU A 318 -11.82 4.19 -25.53
N PRO A 319 -12.93 4.07 -26.27
CA PRO A 319 -13.15 4.83 -27.50
C PRO A 319 -12.94 6.34 -27.30
N GLY A 320 -12.07 6.94 -28.12
CA GLY A 320 -11.72 8.37 -28.01
C GLY A 320 -10.70 8.69 -26.92
N THR A 321 -10.18 7.70 -26.21
CA THR A 321 -9.15 7.86 -25.18
C THR A 321 -7.87 7.10 -25.54
N ASN A 322 -6.74 7.55 -24.98
CA ASN A 322 -5.50 6.77 -24.99
C ASN A 322 -5.26 6.04 -23.66
N VAL A 323 -6.29 5.76 -22.84
CA VAL A 323 -6.12 5.14 -21.49
C VAL A 323 -5.87 3.64 -21.65
N PRO A 324 -4.67 3.11 -21.37
CA PRO A 324 -4.39 1.69 -21.53
C PRO A 324 -4.62 0.90 -20.22
N ALA A 325 -5.34 1.47 -19.24
CA ALA A 325 -5.49 0.87 -17.92
C ALA A 325 -6.87 1.09 -17.27
N GLU A 326 -7.42 0.02 -16.67
CA GLU A 326 -8.65 -0.04 -15.88
C GLU A 326 -8.36 -0.02 -14.37
N GLY A 327 -7.57 0.95 -13.91
CA GLY A 327 -7.25 1.14 -12.50
C GLY A 327 -5.76 1.01 -12.15
N ARG A 328 -5.40 1.48 -10.95
CA ARG A 328 -4.04 1.40 -10.40
C ARG A 328 -4.01 0.78 -9.00
N PHE A 329 -3.06 -0.11 -8.80
CA PHE A 329 -2.51 -0.49 -7.51
C PHE A 329 -1.14 0.15 -7.30
N GLN A 330 -0.70 0.23 -6.05
CA GLN A 330 0.66 0.56 -5.67
C GLN A 330 1.19 -0.49 -4.73
N ILE A 331 2.44 -0.92 -4.93
CA ILE A 331 3.14 -1.80 -4.01
C ILE A 331 4.26 -1.00 -3.37
N ALA A 332 4.25 -0.88 -2.05
CA ALA A 332 5.41 -0.46 -1.28
C ALA A 332 6.06 -1.68 -0.63
N TYR A 333 7.38 -1.72 -0.59
CA TYR A 333 8.08 -2.82 0.06
C TYR A 333 9.42 -2.41 0.64
N ASN A 334 9.83 -3.16 1.66
CA ASN A 334 11.15 -3.06 2.26
C ASN A 334 11.66 -4.46 2.66
N VAL A 335 12.96 -4.68 2.46
CA VAL A 335 13.65 -5.87 2.95
C VAL A 335 14.70 -5.44 3.97
N THR A 336 14.67 -6.03 5.15
CA THR A 336 15.60 -5.74 6.25
C THR A 336 16.47 -6.96 6.50
N ASP A 337 17.79 -6.80 6.41
CA ASP A 337 18.75 -7.79 6.90
C ASP A 337 18.67 -7.88 8.42
N LEU A 338 18.36 -9.06 8.93
CA LEU A 338 18.23 -9.34 10.36
C LEU A 338 19.55 -9.80 10.99
N GLY A 339 20.58 -10.03 10.19
CA GLY A 339 21.80 -10.77 10.54
C GLY A 339 21.58 -12.29 10.50
N ASN A 340 22.68 -13.04 10.65
CA ASN A 340 22.68 -14.51 10.71
C ASN A 340 21.95 -15.19 9.54
N GLY A 341 22.07 -14.63 8.33
CA GLY A 341 21.43 -15.19 7.13
C GLY A 341 19.89 -15.16 7.17
N LYS A 342 19.28 -14.19 7.87
CA LYS A 342 17.82 -14.00 7.87
C LYS A 342 17.45 -12.63 7.34
N TRP A 343 16.35 -12.57 6.60
CA TRP A 343 15.80 -11.34 6.03
C TRP A 343 14.32 -11.22 6.35
N TYR A 344 13.92 -10.04 6.78
CA TYR A 344 12.51 -9.67 6.96
C TYR A 344 12.01 -8.97 5.71
N TYR A 345 10.96 -9.52 5.12
CA TYR A 345 10.28 -8.94 3.97
C TYR A 345 8.93 -8.36 4.42
N GLU A 346 8.68 -7.10 4.10
CA GLU A 346 7.38 -6.47 4.27
C GLU A 346 6.93 -5.81 2.97
N TYR A 347 5.71 -6.10 2.57
CA TYR A 347 5.05 -5.59 1.39
C TYR A 347 3.69 -5.02 1.77
N MET A 348 3.29 -3.96 1.09
CA MET A 348 1.96 -3.38 1.21
C MET A 348 1.40 -3.09 -0.16
N VAL A 349 0.18 -3.56 -0.42
CA VAL A 349 -0.52 -3.30 -1.66
C VAL A 349 -1.68 -2.35 -1.36
N TYR A 350 -1.64 -1.15 -1.95
CA TYR A 350 -2.72 -0.17 -1.93
C TYR A 350 -3.48 -0.24 -3.25
N ASN A 351 -4.79 -0.47 -3.18
CA ASN A 351 -5.64 -0.32 -4.34
C ASN A 351 -6.11 1.13 -4.42
N MET A 352 -5.51 1.93 -5.30
CA MET A 352 -5.82 3.35 -5.38
C MET A 352 -7.22 3.58 -5.95
N PHE A 353 -7.56 2.95 -7.07
CA PHE A 353 -8.89 3.10 -7.71
C PHE A 353 -9.26 1.97 -8.69
N SER A 354 -8.63 0.80 -8.61
CA SER A 354 -9.03 -0.34 -9.42
C SER A 354 -10.34 -0.94 -8.91
N ASP A 355 -11.41 -0.79 -9.70
CA ASP A 355 -12.70 -1.43 -9.40
C ASP A 355 -12.59 -2.97 -9.47
N ARG A 356 -11.62 -3.49 -10.25
CA ARG A 356 -11.36 -4.93 -10.36
C ARG A 356 -11.00 -5.58 -9.02
N SER A 357 -10.48 -4.81 -8.07
CA SER A 357 -10.03 -5.28 -6.74
C SER A 357 -8.99 -6.42 -6.83
N ALA A 358 -8.38 -6.81 -5.71
CA ALA A 358 -7.46 -7.96 -5.70
C ALA A 358 -7.94 -9.10 -4.79
N SER A 359 -7.72 -10.33 -5.24
CA SER A 359 -8.08 -11.57 -4.55
C SER A 359 -6.86 -12.31 -4.00
N SER A 360 -5.67 -12.00 -4.52
CA SER A 360 -4.43 -12.62 -4.08
C SER A 360 -3.23 -11.72 -4.32
N PHE A 361 -2.19 -11.97 -3.55
CA PHE A 361 -0.88 -11.39 -3.72
C PHE A 361 0.16 -12.49 -3.53
N ALA A 362 1.01 -12.69 -4.54
CA ALA A 362 2.06 -13.70 -4.54
C ALA A 362 3.42 -13.04 -4.75
N ILE A 363 4.37 -13.36 -3.87
CA ILE A 363 5.78 -13.03 -4.04
C ILE A 363 6.42 -14.22 -4.75
N ASN A 364 6.81 -14.06 -6.02
CA ASN A 364 7.38 -15.13 -6.81
C ASN A 364 8.85 -15.30 -6.40
N ILE A 365 9.19 -16.46 -5.86
CA ILE A 365 10.58 -16.82 -5.51
C ILE A 365 11.41 -16.82 -6.80
N ALA A 366 12.56 -16.16 -6.77
CA ALA A 366 13.42 -16.04 -7.94
C ALA A 366 14.28 -17.30 -8.13
N GLY A 367 13.70 -18.36 -8.68
CA GLY A 367 14.35 -19.66 -8.88
C GLY A 367 13.53 -20.80 -8.26
N ASP A 368 14.20 -21.91 -7.94
CA ASP A 368 13.58 -22.97 -7.14
C ASP A 368 13.56 -22.56 -5.67
N GLY A 369 12.37 -22.61 -5.08
CA GLY A 369 12.10 -22.26 -3.70
C GLY A 369 11.90 -23.45 -2.77
N ALA A 370 12.16 -24.69 -3.21
CA ALA A 370 12.10 -25.85 -2.33
C ALA A 370 12.90 -25.64 -1.01
N CYS A 371 14.00 -24.88 -1.07
CA CYS A 371 14.96 -24.65 0.03
C CYS A 371 14.97 -23.19 0.50
N VAL A 372 13.90 -22.46 0.19
CA VAL A 372 13.63 -21.18 0.82
C VAL A 372 12.77 -21.48 2.03
N ASP A 373 13.34 -21.27 3.22
CA ASP A 373 12.55 -21.22 4.44
C ASP A 373 11.78 -19.91 4.49
N VAL A 374 10.52 -20.01 4.90
CA VAL A 374 9.59 -18.90 5.05
C VAL A 374 8.81 -19.15 6.32
N ASN A 375 9.08 -18.34 7.33
CA ASN A 375 8.40 -18.39 8.62
C ASN A 375 7.88 -16.99 9.00
N ASN A 376 7.21 -16.90 10.15
CA ASN A 376 6.61 -15.65 10.63
C ASN A 376 5.72 -14.96 9.58
N ILE A 377 4.97 -15.75 8.81
CA ILE A 377 4.08 -15.27 7.78
C ILE A 377 2.93 -14.50 8.44
N GLY A 378 2.79 -13.23 8.07
CA GLY A 378 1.78 -12.34 8.62
C GLY A 378 0.96 -11.66 7.52
N PHE A 379 -0.27 -11.32 7.88
CA PHE A 379 -1.23 -10.59 7.07
C PHE A 379 -1.90 -9.53 7.93
N LYS A 380 -2.17 -8.35 7.36
CA LYS A 380 -2.95 -7.29 7.99
C LYS A 380 -3.81 -6.60 6.96
N ASP A 381 -5.11 -6.57 7.20
CA ASP A 381 -6.09 -5.78 6.47
C ASP A 381 -6.71 -4.68 7.36
N VAL A 382 -7.74 -4.02 6.82
CA VAL A 382 -8.53 -3.01 7.52
C VAL A 382 -9.97 -3.50 7.67
N ALA A 383 -10.54 -3.30 8.86
CA ALA A 383 -11.90 -3.73 9.15
C ALA A 383 -12.93 -2.90 8.35
N TYR A 384 -13.85 -3.60 7.69
CA TYR A 384 -15.06 -3.00 7.12
C TYR A 384 -16.12 -2.81 8.22
N HIS A 385 -16.84 -1.69 8.18
CA HIS A 385 -17.73 -1.32 9.27
C HIS A 385 -19.00 -0.60 8.79
N SER A 386 -19.92 -0.40 9.73
CA SER A 386 -21.15 0.39 9.53
C SER A 386 -22.08 -0.15 8.45
N GLY A 387 -22.00 -1.45 8.14
CA GLY A 387 -22.86 -2.12 7.16
C GLY A 387 -22.28 -2.19 5.75
N GLU A 388 -20.98 -1.94 5.57
CA GLU A 388 -20.25 -2.48 4.41
C GLU A 388 -20.48 -4.00 4.35
N PRO A 389 -20.82 -4.57 3.18
CA PRO A 389 -21.25 -5.97 3.06
C PRO A 389 -20.08 -6.96 3.09
N TYR A 390 -18.85 -6.46 3.07
CA TYR A 390 -17.65 -7.27 2.89
C TYR A 390 -17.30 -8.10 4.12
N SER A 391 -16.91 -9.35 3.88
CA SER A 391 -16.34 -10.22 4.89
C SER A 391 -15.02 -9.65 5.42
N GLY A 392 -14.79 -9.78 6.72
CA GLY A 392 -13.52 -9.50 7.38
C GLY A 392 -12.67 -10.76 7.62
N THR A 393 -12.92 -11.85 6.89
CA THR A 393 -12.08 -13.05 6.98
C THR A 393 -10.71 -12.81 6.36
N ASP A 394 -9.66 -12.92 7.18
CA ASP A 394 -8.28 -12.76 6.75
C ASP A 394 -7.88 -13.69 5.59
N TRP A 395 -6.93 -13.25 4.77
CA TRP A 395 -6.41 -14.06 3.68
C TRP A 395 -5.60 -15.24 4.20
N ALA A 396 -5.86 -16.42 3.63
CA ALA A 396 -5.04 -17.58 3.90
C ALA A 396 -3.66 -17.39 3.25
N SER A 397 -2.61 -17.81 3.95
CA SER A 397 -1.25 -17.79 3.43
C SER A 397 -0.75 -19.19 3.10
N SER A 398 0.13 -19.30 2.11
CA SER A 398 0.76 -20.55 1.69
C SER A 398 2.15 -20.31 1.11
N LYS A 399 3.02 -21.31 1.21
CA LYS A 399 4.32 -21.36 0.55
C LYS A 399 4.37 -22.56 -0.38
N SER A 400 4.78 -22.35 -1.62
CA SER A 400 5.14 -23.39 -2.58
C SER A 400 6.62 -23.23 -2.98
N ASN A 401 7.11 -24.10 -3.87
CA ASN A 401 8.46 -23.95 -4.42
C ASN A 401 8.60 -22.70 -5.31
N THR A 402 7.52 -22.07 -5.74
CA THR A 402 7.58 -20.93 -6.66
C THR A 402 7.17 -19.62 -6.04
N GLN A 403 6.47 -19.63 -4.90
CA GLN A 403 5.92 -18.40 -4.34
C GLN A 403 5.56 -18.52 -2.86
N VAL A 404 5.54 -17.36 -2.20
CA VAL A 404 4.79 -17.12 -0.96
C VAL A 404 3.53 -16.35 -1.34
N LYS A 405 2.35 -16.88 -1.02
CA LYS A 405 1.07 -16.34 -1.50
C LYS A 405 0.08 -16.14 -0.37
N TRP A 406 -0.67 -15.04 -0.45
CA TRP A 406 -1.88 -14.79 0.32
C TRP A 406 -3.07 -14.69 -0.63
N GLU A 407 -4.21 -15.26 -0.24
CA GLU A 407 -5.43 -15.17 -1.04
C GLU A 407 -6.72 -15.22 -0.22
N THR A 408 -7.77 -14.63 -0.79
CA THR A 408 -9.14 -14.82 -0.32
C THR A 408 -9.50 -16.30 -0.36
N THR A 409 -10.22 -16.78 0.65
CA THR A 409 -10.70 -18.18 0.72
C THR A 409 -11.80 -18.51 -0.29
N GLU A 410 -12.43 -17.49 -0.88
CA GLU A 410 -13.57 -17.62 -1.79
C GLU A 410 -13.35 -16.79 -3.06
N THR A 411 -13.74 -17.34 -4.20
CA THR A 411 -13.77 -16.62 -5.48
C THR A 411 -14.93 -15.64 -5.55
N PHE A 412 -14.88 -14.67 -6.48
CA PHE A 412 -15.99 -13.74 -6.71
C PHE A 412 -17.32 -14.45 -7.03
N ALA A 413 -17.27 -15.58 -7.75
CA ALA A 413 -18.46 -16.35 -8.09
C ALA A 413 -19.09 -17.05 -6.87
N GLN A 414 -18.29 -17.42 -5.87
CA GLN A 414 -18.78 -18.02 -4.62
C GLN A 414 -19.31 -16.95 -3.66
N ASN A 415 -18.56 -15.86 -3.52
CA ASN A 415 -18.92 -14.77 -2.63
C ASN A 415 -18.38 -13.43 -3.16
N ALA A 416 -19.22 -12.62 -3.80
CA ALA A 416 -18.85 -11.29 -4.28
C ALA A 416 -18.43 -10.33 -3.14
N ASN A 417 -18.80 -10.66 -1.90
CA ASN A 417 -18.46 -9.95 -0.69
C ASN A 417 -17.28 -10.55 0.08
N ALA A 418 -16.53 -11.50 -0.50
CA ALA A 418 -15.29 -11.96 0.12
C ALA A 418 -14.33 -10.77 0.35
N ASN A 419 -13.36 -10.97 1.24
CA ASN A 419 -12.42 -9.96 1.71
C ASN A 419 -11.39 -9.55 0.63
N ALA A 420 -11.81 -9.22 -0.59
CA ALA A 420 -10.92 -8.73 -1.62
C ALA A 420 -10.38 -7.34 -1.25
N LEU A 421 -9.15 -7.03 -1.64
CA LEU A 421 -8.55 -5.71 -1.48
C LEU A 421 -9.33 -4.68 -2.32
N ARG A 422 -10.23 -3.95 -1.67
CA ARG A 422 -11.10 -2.93 -2.28
C ARG A 422 -10.35 -1.62 -2.49
N TRP A 423 -10.93 -0.75 -3.32
CA TRP A 423 -10.33 0.55 -3.62
C TRP A 423 -10.25 1.43 -2.36
N GLY A 424 -9.25 2.31 -2.34
CA GLY A 424 -9.00 3.20 -1.23
C GLY A 424 -8.60 2.48 0.07
N THR A 425 -8.23 1.19 0.02
CA THR A 425 -7.69 0.43 1.16
C THR A 425 -6.38 -0.26 0.80
N SER A 426 -5.64 -0.68 1.82
CA SER A 426 -4.32 -1.30 1.69
C SER A 426 -4.17 -2.53 2.58
N TYR A 427 -3.60 -3.61 2.05
CA TYR A 427 -3.26 -4.81 2.82
C TYR A 427 -1.75 -4.97 2.92
N THR A 428 -1.28 -5.50 4.05
CA THR A 428 0.14 -5.69 4.36
C THR A 428 0.46 -7.17 4.52
N TYR A 429 1.59 -7.58 3.95
CA TYR A 429 2.05 -8.95 3.85
C TYR A 429 3.49 -9.00 4.33
N ARG A 430 3.83 -9.98 5.19
CA ARG A 430 5.17 -10.06 5.77
C ARG A 430 5.60 -11.49 6.02
N PHE A 431 6.90 -11.72 6.02
CA PHE A 431 7.51 -12.98 6.44
C PHE A 431 9.00 -12.79 6.72
N VAL A 432 9.59 -13.78 7.39
CA VAL A 432 11.04 -13.92 7.50
C VAL A 432 11.47 -15.06 6.59
N SER A 433 12.57 -14.86 5.87
CA SER A 433 13.18 -15.90 5.04
C SER A 433 14.68 -16.00 5.31
N ASP A 434 15.22 -17.18 5.08
CA ASP A 434 16.65 -17.50 5.07
C ASP A 434 17.34 -17.16 3.74
N ARG A 435 16.66 -16.47 2.82
CA ARG A 435 17.23 -16.06 1.54
C ARG A 435 17.26 -14.55 1.36
N ALA A 436 18.41 -14.08 0.86
CA ALA A 436 18.66 -12.70 0.52
C ALA A 436 17.74 -12.18 -0.59
N PRO A 437 17.47 -10.87 -0.64
CA PRO A 437 16.62 -10.31 -1.66
C PRO A 437 17.34 -10.22 -3.01
N VAL A 438 16.68 -10.68 -4.07
CA VAL A 438 17.07 -10.47 -5.47
C VAL A 438 15.93 -9.81 -6.24
N ALA A 439 16.24 -9.17 -7.37
CA ALA A 439 15.22 -8.65 -8.26
C ALA A 439 14.38 -9.81 -8.83
N GLY A 440 13.05 -9.70 -8.69
CA GLY A 440 12.10 -10.68 -9.19
C GLY A 440 10.73 -10.05 -9.40
N THR A 441 9.68 -10.83 -9.24
CA THR A 441 8.31 -10.36 -9.51
C THR A 441 7.33 -10.73 -8.40
N ALA A 442 6.33 -9.87 -8.19
CA ALA A 442 5.10 -10.24 -7.51
C ALA A 442 3.93 -10.25 -8.48
N THR A 443 2.92 -11.05 -8.15
CA THR A 443 1.67 -11.19 -8.88
C THR A 443 0.51 -10.73 -8.01
N ILE A 444 -0.29 -9.78 -8.50
CA ILE A 444 -1.60 -9.42 -7.91
C ILE A 444 -2.68 -10.14 -8.73
N GLY A 445 -3.40 -11.07 -8.12
CA GLY A 445 -4.59 -11.67 -8.73
C GLY A 445 -5.80 -10.77 -8.59
N LEU A 446 -6.54 -10.54 -9.67
CA LEU A 446 -7.73 -9.70 -9.69
C LEU A 446 -8.96 -10.46 -9.18
N PHE A 447 -9.82 -9.78 -8.43
CA PHE A 447 -10.98 -10.42 -7.82
C PHE A 447 -12.21 -10.42 -8.72
N LYS A 448 -12.62 -9.25 -9.22
CA LYS A 448 -13.73 -9.18 -10.18
C LYS A 448 -13.29 -9.77 -11.53
N PRO A 449 -14.19 -10.49 -12.21
CA PRO A 449 -13.88 -11.16 -13.48
C PRO A 449 -13.42 -10.17 -14.55
N ALA A 450 -12.87 -10.72 -15.64
CA ALA A 450 -12.55 -9.96 -16.83
C ALA A 450 -13.72 -9.09 -17.30
N THR A 451 -13.41 -7.90 -17.79
CA THR A 451 -14.37 -6.95 -18.35
C THR A 451 -14.22 -6.93 -19.88
N ALA A 452 -15.14 -6.26 -20.57
CA ALA A 452 -15.00 -6.02 -22.01
C ALA A 452 -13.74 -5.18 -22.35
N LEU A 453 -13.25 -4.41 -21.38
CA LEU A 453 -12.07 -3.56 -21.54
C LEU A 453 -10.78 -4.28 -21.13
N SER A 454 -10.84 -5.26 -20.23
CA SER A 454 -9.66 -5.92 -19.68
C SER A 454 -9.88 -7.41 -19.45
N THR A 455 -9.21 -8.23 -20.25
CA THR A 455 -9.27 -9.70 -20.15
C THR A 455 -8.29 -10.27 -19.13
N VAL A 456 -7.41 -9.45 -18.55
CA VAL A 456 -6.42 -9.96 -17.60
C VAL A 456 -7.08 -10.39 -16.29
N THR A 457 -6.53 -11.43 -15.69
CA THR A 457 -6.95 -11.96 -14.37
C THR A 457 -5.90 -11.71 -13.30
N SER A 458 -4.71 -11.23 -13.67
CA SER A 458 -3.64 -10.83 -12.78
C SER A 458 -2.77 -9.75 -13.41
N VAL A 459 -1.97 -9.08 -12.59
CA VAL A 459 -0.93 -8.14 -13.00
C VAL A 459 0.36 -8.41 -12.24
N ASN A 460 1.50 -8.17 -12.89
CA ASN A 460 2.81 -8.39 -12.32
C ASN A 460 3.52 -7.08 -11.99
N ALA A 461 4.40 -7.11 -11.00
CA ALA A 461 5.24 -5.99 -10.62
C ALA A 461 6.67 -6.46 -10.36
N ASN A 462 7.65 -5.70 -10.84
CA ASN A 462 9.05 -5.95 -10.51
C ASN A 462 9.34 -5.42 -9.10
N ILE A 463 9.80 -6.29 -8.22
CA ILE A 463 10.07 -6.00 -6.80
C ILE A 463 11.27 -6.83 -6.33
N MET A 464 11.72 -6.61 -5.09
CA MET A 464 12.67 -7.53 -4.45
C MET A 464 11.91 -8.73 -3.91
N VAL A 465 12.43 -9.93 -4.12
CA VAL A 465 11.86 -11.21 -3.69
C VAL A 465 12.97 -12.09 -3.11
N PRO A 466 12.65 -13.14 -2.32
CA PRO A 466 13.65 -14.11 -1.89
C PRO A 466 14.33 -14.76 -3.09
N GLN A 467 15.66 -14.79 -3.06
CA GLN A 467 16.44 -15.56 -4.01
C GLN A 467 16.08 -17.04 -3.85
N GLY A 468 15.50 -17.62 -4.91
CA GLY A 468 15.51 -19.06 -5.08
C GLY A 468 16.90 -19.51 -5.48
N GLY A 469 17.17 -20.79 -5.40
CA GLY A 469 18.51 -21.30 -5.64
C GLY A 469 18.46 -22.79 -5.80
N ASN A 470 19.55 -23.35 -6.31
CA ASN A 470 19.61 -24.78 -6.49
C ASN A 470 19.41 -25.43 -5.12
N CYS A 471 18.27 -26.09 -4.96
CA CYS A 471 18.08 -27.05 -3.90
C CYS A 471 18.94 -28.29 -4.08
N GLY A 472 19.58 -28.40 -5.24
CA GLY A 472 20.67 -29.32 -5.46
C GLY A 472 21.67 -29.13 -4.35
N CYS A 473 21.77 -30.14 -3.51
CA CYS A 473 22.85 -30.45 -2.63
C CYS A 473 24.12 -29.77 -3.11
N ASP A 474 24.38 -28.61 -2.52
CA ASP A 474 25.39 -27.73 -3.03
C ASP A 474 26.72 -28.37 -2.70
N ILE A 475 27.38 -28.86 -3.73
CA ILE A 475 28.73 -29.41 -3.59
C ILE A 475 29.77 -28.29 -3.64
N ASP A 476 29.38 -27.03 -3.90
CA ASP A 476 30.17 -25.82 -3.62
C ASP A 476 30.15 -25.53 -2.11
N PHE A 477 30.70 -26.47 -1.32
CA PHE A 477 30.55 -26.43 0.13
C PHE A 477 31.11 -25.14 0.74
N ASN A 478 32.09 -24.50 0.11
CA ASN A 478 32.72 -23.27 0.60
C ASN A 478 32.14 -21.97 -0.02
N ASN A 479 31.11 -22.10 -0.88
CA ASN A 479 30.41 -21.01 -1.55
C ASN A 479 31.32 -20.05 -2.32
N ASN A 480 32.37 -20.57 -2.97
CA ASN A 480 33.33 -19.75 -3.73
C ASN A 480 32.98 -19.63 -5.23
N ALA A 481 31.88 -20.26 -5.66
CA ALA A 481 31.38 -20.34 -7.03
C ALA A 481 32.25 -21.19 -7.99
N VAL A 482 33.11 -22.06 -7.45
CA VAL A 482 33.90 -23.04 -8.19
C VAL A 482 33.51 -24.43 -7.70
N PHE A 483 32.78 -25.18 -8.53
CA PHE A 483 32.33 -26.52 -8.15
C PHE A 483 32.12 -27.40 -9.40
N PRO A 484 32.30 -28.73 -9.29
CA PRO A 484 33.00 -29.42 -8.20
C PRO A 484 34.49 -29.04 -8.14
N GLU A 485 35.05 -28.82 -6.95
CA GLU A 485 36.50 -28.83 -6.75
C GLU A 485 36.95 -29.61 -5.49
N ASP A 486 38.22 -29.99 -5.47
CA ASP A 486 38.81 -30.71 -4.33
C ASP A 486 38.75 -29.88 -3.04
N GLN A 487 38.74 -28.55 -3.15
CA GLN A 487 38.67 -27.64 -2.01
C GLN A 487 37.31 -27.73 -1.30
N ASP A 488 36.21 -27.97 -2.00
CA ASP A 488 34.90 -28.20 -1.38
C ASP A 488 34.91 -29.43 -0.48
N VAL A 489 35.55 -30.50 -0.95
CA VAL A 489 35.70 -31.76 -0.20
C VAL A 489 36.58 -31.55 1.03
N VAL A 490 37.69 -30.81 0.87
CA VAL A 490 38.59 -30.47 1.98
C VAL A 490 37.86 -29.64 3.02
N ASP A 491 37.16 -28.60 2.60
CA ASP A 491 36.43 -27.71 3.51
C ASP A 491 35.30 -28.46 4.22
N PHE A 492 34.59 -29.35 3.52
CA PHE A 492 33.57 -30.22 4.12
C PHE A 492 34.15 -31.06 5.26
N PHE A 493 35.29 -31.72 5.05
CA PHE A 493 35.94 -32.52 6.09
C PHE A 493 36.58 -31.69 7.19
N ASP A 494 37.10 -30.50 6.88
CA ASP A 494 37.65 -29.60 7.89
C ASP A 494 36.55 -29.14 8.85
N VAL A 495 35.35 -28.79 8.33
CA VAL A 495 34.19 -28.43 9.16
C VAL A 495 33.63 -29.65 9.89
N LEU A 496 33.55 -30.82 9.25
CA LEU A 496 33.17 -32.09 9.90
C LEU A 496 34.10 -32.42 11.07
N ALA A 497 35.39 -32.11 10.95
CA ALA A 497 36.40 -32.28 11.99
C ALA A 497 36.41 -31.16 13.06
N GLY A 498 35.52 -30.17 12.95
CA GLY A 498 35.32 -29.10 13.93
C GLY A 498 36.05 -27.79 13.62
N SER A 499 36.56 -27.60 12.40
CA SER A 499 37.08 -26.30 11.96
C SER A 499 35.94 -25.30 11.73
N ALA A 500 36.23 -24.03 11.95
CA ALA A 500 35.26 -22.97 11.68
C ALA A 500 35.32 -22.57 10.20
N CYS A 501 34.15 -22.50 9.55
CA CYS A 501 34.00 -21.89 8.24
C CYS A 501 32.85 -20.88 8.26
N VAL A 502 33.11 -19.66 7.81
CA VAL A 502 32.16 -18.54 7.88
C VAL A 502 31.22 -18.51 6.67
N ALA A 503 31.70 -19.02 5.54
CA ALA A 503 30.97 -19.01 4.27
C ALA A 503 30.52 -20.42 3.84
N CYS A 504 30.80 -21.47 4.61
CA CYS A 504 30.46 -22.82 4.18
C CYS A 504 29.00 -23.19 4.45
N ASP A 505 28.53 -24.16 3.70
CA ASP A 505 27.25 -24.81 3.88
C ASP A 505 27.21 -25.68 5.15
N SER A 506 26.03 -26.17 5.49
CA SER A 506 25.83 -27.06 6.64
C SER A 506 26.45 -28.43 6.41
N ILE A 507 27.05 -29.02 7.45
CA ILE A 507 27.47 -30.44 7.43
C ILE A 507 26.31 -31.42 7.52
N ASP A 508 25.11 -30.95 7.92
CA ASP A 508 23.85 -31.70 7.78
C ASP A 508 23.43 -31.69 6.30
N PHE A 509 24.14 -32.48 5.49
CA PHE A 509 24.04 -32.43 4.04
C PHE A 509 22.67 -32.89 3.56
N ASN A 510 22.10 -33.89 4.21
CA ASN A 510 20.80 -34.48 3.85
C ASN A 510 19.61 -33.83 4.56
N ARG A 511 19.88 -32.90 5.48
CA ARG A 511 18.90 -32.03 6.15
C ARG A 511 17.88 -32.80 6.98
N ASN A 512 18.28 -33.94 7.53
CA ASN A 512 17.40 -34.74 8.39
C ASN A 512 17.44 -34.27 9.87
N GLY A 513 18.28 -33.28 10.19
CA GLY A 513 18.41 -32.72 11.54
C GLY A 513 19.35 -33.50 12.47
N VAL A 514 20.07 -34.50 11.94
CA VAL A 514 21.08 -35.30 12.63
C VAL A 514 22.43 -35.00 11.99
N PHE A 515 23.33 -34.37 12.75
CA PHE A 515 24.67 -34.04 12.24
C PHE A 515 25.69 -33.88 13.37
N PRO A 516 26.98 -34.17 13.13
CA PRO A 516 27.49 -34.93 11.98
C PRO A 516 27.06 -36.40 12.04
N GLU A 517 26.66 -37.00 10.91
CA GLU A 517 26.52 -38.45 10.77
C GLU A 517 27.16 -39.00 9.48
N ASP A 518 27.36 -40.32 9.45
CA ASP A 518 27.94 -41.00 8.27
C ASP A 518 27.05 -40.84 7.03
N GLN A 519 25.74 -40.69 7.21
CA GLN A 519 24.79 -40.51 6.11
C GLN A 519 24.99 -39.15 5.42
N ASP A 520 25.34 -38.08 6.14
CA ASP A 520 25.70 -36.79 5.54
C ASP A 520 26.91 -36.92 4.59
N VAL A 521 27.92 -37.69 5.02
CA VAL A 521 29.13 -37.93 4.24
C VAL A 521 28.80 -38.76 3.00
N ILE A 522 28.01 -39.82 3.16
CA ILE A 522 27.59 -40.68 2.05
C ILE A 522 26.81 -39.86 1.03
N ASP A 523 25.84 -39.07 1.49
CA ASP A 523 24.99 -38.26 0.63
C ASP A 523 25.81 -37.18 -0.10
N PHE A 524 26.78 -36.54 0.59
CA PHE A 524 27.71 -35.58 -0.03
C PHE A 524 28.48 -36.22 -1.19
N PHE A 525 29.05 -37.40 -0.98
CA PHE A 525 29.80 -38.11 -2.02
C PHE A 525 28.92 -38.68 -3.13
N ASP A 526 27.71 -39.15 -2.82
CA ASP A 526 26.77 -39.64 -3.81
C ASP A 526 26.39 -38.52 -4.77
N VAL A 527 26.15 -37.31 -4.27
CA VAL A 527 25.85 -36.15 -5.14
C VAL A 527 27.10 -35.66 -5.87
N LEU A 528 28.27 -35.63 -5.23
CA LEU A 528 29.55 -35.33 -5.89
C LEU A 528 29.82 -36.31 -7.06
N ALA A 529 29.39 -37.57 -6.94
CA ALA A 529 29.50 -38.60 -7.97
C ALA A 529 28.40 -38.54 -9.06
N GLY A 530 27.52 -37.53 -9.02
CA GLY A 530 26.42 -37.35 -9.97
C GLY A 530 25.14 -38.11 -9.62
N GLY A 531 25.02 -38.58 -8.38
CA GLY A 531 23.80 -39.14 -7.80
C GLY A 531 22.69 -38.10 -7.63
N THR A 532 21.48 -38.57 -7.34
CA THR A 532 20.34 -37.71 -7.02
C THR A 532 20.43 -37.20 -5.60
N CYS A 533 19.95 -35.98 -5.36
CA CYS A 533 19.81 -35.45 -4.01
C CYS A 533 18.95 -36.34 -3.11
N PRO A 534 19.32 -36.52 -1.82
CA PRO A 534 18.60 -37.37 -0.88
C PRO A 534 17.29 -36.74 -0.35
N TYR A 535 16.93 -35.53 -0.81
CA TYR A 535 15.70 -34.80 -0.42
C TYR A 535 14.97 -34.17 -1.60
#